data_AF-A0A1Q8VRP7-F1
#
_entry.id   AF-A0A1Q8VRP7-F1
#
_cell.length_a   1.000
_cell.length_b   1.000
_cell.length_c   1.000
_cell.angle_alpha   90.00
_cell.angle_beta   90.00
_cell.angle_gamma   90.00
#
_symmetry.space_group_name_H-M   'P 1'
#
loop_
_entity.id
_entity.type
_entity.pdbx_description
1 polymer ?
#
loop_
_entity_poly.entity_id
_entity_poly.type
_entity_poly.pdbx_seq_one_letter_code
_entity_poly.pdbx_strand_id
1 'polypeptide(L)'
;MSLKDRKAQTKTTDEATALIKRFRSRLLEEINIEEVSDLAPAQKRARLERVLARILSFEGPVMSSRSRALLIQRIVDDTVGLGVLEPLIADQSITEIMVNGVNDLFVERKGRIEKIPSAFTSEDELYQTIDRIVSTVNRRVDESSPMVDARLVGGERVNVIIPPLALDGPTMTIRRFPQPYRMHDLVAKASLPSEVAELLAAMVQSKFSMLVSGGTGTGKTTFLNALSGLIPDHERIITIEDSAELSLQQSHVVRLESRPANSEGKGEVTIRDLVRNSLRMRPDRIVVGEVRGGETMDMLQAMNTGHEGSLTTVHANSAQAALGRLETLASMSDLELPVDTIRDQINSAIDVVIQLERDSSGIRRVKQIEAVVSERREGYVTAPIMRYEKATKGDGNFRLFELPQAVSSKLN
;
A
#
# COMPACT_ATOMS: atom_id res chain seq x y z
N MET A 1 2.00 36.29 14.10
CA MET A 1 3.49 36.30 14.16
C MET A 1 3.98 37.67 13.76
N SER A 2 4.81 38.32 14.58
CA SER A 2 5.37 39.64 14.30
C SER A 2 6.36 39.58 13.12
N LEU A 3 6.50 40.67 12.37
CA LEU A 3 7.54 40.83 11.32
C LEU A 3 8.96 40.59 11.86
N LYS A 4 9.19 40.85 13.15
CA LYS A 4 10.46 40.57 13.84
C LYS A 4 10.70 39.07 14.05
N ASP A 5 9.65 38.31 14.37
CA ASP A 5 9.74 36.86 14.58
C ASP A 5 10.07 36.13 13.27
N ARG A 6 9.46 36.59 12.15
CA ARG A 6 9.78 36.06 10.81
C ARG A 6 11.23 36.33 10.42
N LYS A 7 11.72 37.57 10.58
CA LYS A 7 13.13 37.91 10.26
C LYS A 7 14.15 37.16 11.12
N ALA A 8 13.85 36.93 12.39
CA ALA A 8 14.71 36.16 13.29
C ALA A 8 14.77 34.68 12.87
N GLN A 9 13.62 34.08 12.54
CA GLN A 9 13.55 32.71 12.01
C GLN A 9 14.32 32.56 10.70
N THR A 10 14.14 33.47 9.73
CA THR A 10 14.85 33.41 8.44
C THR A 10 16.37 33.44 8.63
N LYS A 11 16.87 34.31 9.50
CA LYS A 11 18.32 34.46 9.73
C LYS A 11 18.96 33.21 10.37
N THR A 12 18.29 32.57 11.32
CA THR A 12 18.76 31.31 11.91
C THR A 12 18.74 30.14 10.93
N THR A 13 17.78 30.11 10.01
CA THR A 13 17.70 29.07 8.97
C THR A 13 18.82 29.22 7.95
N ASP A 14 19.17 30.45 7.56
CA ASP A 14 20.28 30.73 6.64
C ASP A 14 21.64 30.33 7.23
N GLU A 15 21.88 30.64 8.51
CA GLU A 15 23.12 30.25 9.21
C GLU A 15 23.26 28.73 9.35
N ALA A 16 22.17 28.03 9.66
CA ALA A 16 22.15 26.56 9.74
C ALA A 16 22.40 25.92 8.36
N THR A 17 21.81 26.47 7.31
CA THR A 17 21.97 26.00 5.93
C THR A 17 23.41 26.16 5.44
N ALA A 18 24.02 27.32 5.70
CA ALA A 18 25.42 27.57 5.38
C ALA A 18 26.36 26.60 6.10
N LEU A 19 26.06 26.29 7.37
CA LEU A 19 26.83 25.35 8.17
C LEU A 19 26.77 23.92 7.59
N ILE A 20 25.56 23.45 7.24
CA ILE A 20 25.36 22.13 6.62
C ILE A 20 26.15 22.03 5.32
N LYS A 21 26.04 23.03 4.43
CA LYS A 21 26.73 23.04 3.13
C LYS A 21 28.26 22.97 3.32
N ARG A 22 28.81 23.77 4.24
CA ARG A 22 30.25 23.80 4.53
C ARG A 22 30.76 22.44 5.01
N PHE A 23 30.12 21.85 6.00
CA PHE A 23 30.59 20.58 6.57
C PHE A 23 30.29 19.38 5.67
N ARG A 24 29.27 19.45 4.80
CA ARG A 24 29.06 18.47 3.72
C ARG A 24 30.20 18.48 2.71
N SER A 25 30.59 19.65 2.20
CA SER A 25 31.75 19.76 1.29
C SER A 25 33.03 19.23 1.95
N ARG A 26 33.27 19.60 3.21
CA ARG A 26 34.43 19.13 3.96
C ARG A 26 34.45 17.62 4.19
N LEU A 27 33.27 17.04 4.46
CA LEU A 27 33.11 15.59 4.58
C LEU A 27 33.48 14.88 3.26
N LEU A 28 33.02 15.40 2.12
CA LEU A 28 33.30 14.83 0.80
C LEU A 28 34.77 14.95 0.40
N GLU A 29 35.46 16.01 0.82
CA GLU A 29 36.92 16.16 0.61
C GLU A 29 37.74 15.13 1.40
N GLU A 30 37.28 14.78 2.60
CA GLU A 30 38.01 13.89 3.53
C GLU A 30 37.75 12.40 3.27
N ILE A 31 36.73 12.08 2.47
CA ILE A 31 36.33 10.70 2.18
C ILE A 31 36.86 10.27 0.83
N ASN A 32 37.48 9.09 0.80
CA ASN A 32 37.69 8.37 -0.44
C ASN A 32 36.37 7.78 -0.95
N ILE A 33 35.84 8.34 -2.05
CA ILE A 33 34.54 7.96 -2.64
C ILE A 33 34.53 6.47 -3.03
N GLU A 34 35.66 5.94 -3.51
CA GLU A 34 35.78 4.55 -3.92
C GLU A 34 35.61 3.59 -2.72
N GLU A 35 36.31 3.83 -1.61
CA GLU A 35 36.23 3.00 -0.39
C GLU A 35 34.83 2.99 0.26
N VAL A 36 34.07 4.07 0.08
CA VAL A 36 32.76 4.25 0.72
C VAL A 36 31.63 3.80 -0.19
N SER A 37 31.90 3.60 -1.48
CA SER A 37 30.93 3.10 -2.46
C SER A 37 30.63 1.60 -2.29
N ASP A 38 31.61 0.80 -1.87
CA ASP A 38 31.50 -0.65 -1.71
C ASP A 38 30.88 -1.10 -0.37
N LEU A 39 30.68 -0.17 0.57
CA LEU A 39 30.16 -0.50 1.90
C LEU A 39 28.64 -0.70 1.89
N ALA A 40 28.18 -1.66 2.70
CA ALA A 40 26.75 -1.81 2.98
C ALA A 40 26.18 -0.52 3.61
N PRO A 41 24.90 -0.16 3.37
CA PRO A 41 24.33 1.13 3.76
C PRO A 41 24.54 1.51 5.24
N ALA A 42 24.35 0.55 6.16
CA ALA A 42 24.56 0.77 7.58
C ALA A 42 26.03 1.06 7.94
N GLN A 43 26.97 0.36 7.28
CA GLN A 43 28.40 0.57 7.49
C GLN A 43 28.86 1.90 6.90
N LYS A 44 28.36 2.24 5.72
CA LYS A 44 28.57 3.53 5.05
C LYS A 44 28.14 4.67 5.98
N ARG A 45 26.92 4.61 6.50
CA ARG A 45 26.37 5.59 7.44
C ARG A 45 27.24 5.74 8.69
N ALA A 46 27.55 4.63 9.37
CA ALA A 46 28.38 4.65 10.58
C ALA A 46 29.81 5.15 10.33
N ARG A 47 30.35 4.99 9.11
CA ARG A 47 31.64 5.56 8.72
C ARG A 47 31.56 7.07 8.55
N LEU A 48 30.54 7.56 7.84
CA LEU A 48 30.31 8.99 7.64
C LEU A 48 30.09 9.72 8.97
N GLU A 49 29.26 9.17 9.85
CA GLU A 49 29.01 9.72 11.18
C GLU A 49 30.31 9.86 11.98
N ARG A 50 31.20 8.86 11.92
CA ARG A 50 32.51 8.90 12.62
C ARG A 50 33.45 9.96 12.04
N VAL A 51 33.55 10.06 10.72
CA VAL A 51 34.42 11.05 10.06
C VAL A 51 33.90 12.46 10.36
N LEU A 52 32.60 12.68 10.19
CA LEU A 52 31.98 13.98 10.43
C LEU A 52 32.06 14.39 11.91
N ALA A 53 31.86 13.45 12.83
CA ALA A 53 32.06 13.71 14.26
C ALA A 53 33.50 14.17 14.54
N ARG A 54 34.50 13.57 13.88
CA ARG A 54 35.90 13.99 14.02
C ARG A 54 36.11 15.40 13.47
N ILE A 55 35.66 15.70 12.25
CA ILE A 55 35.77 17.02 11.63
C ILE A 55 35.15 18.10 12.53
N LEU A 56 33.94 17.86 13.04
CA LEU A 56 33.26 18.79 13.95
C LEU A 56 33.96 18.96 15.30
N SER A 57 34.78 17.99 15.76
CA SER A 57 35.58 18.16 16.98
C SER A 57 36.72 19.15 16.77
N PHE A 58 37.29 19.21 15.56
CA PHE A 58 38.46 20.04 15.25
C PHE A 58 38.08 21.42 14.73
N GLU A 59 37.09 21.50 13.85
CA GLU A 59 36.75 22.72 13.10
C GLU A 59 35.33 23.23 13.37
N GLY A 60 34.54 22.51 14.17
CA GLY A 60 33.13 22.79 14.43
C GLY A 60 32.89 23.96 15.39
N PRO A 61 31.76 24.69 15.25
CA PRO A 61 31.39 25.71 16.22
C PRO A 61 31.00 25.10 17.57
N VAL A 62 31.13 25.89 18.65
CA VAL A 62 30.71 25.49 19.99
C VAL A 62 29.19 25.31 20.02
N MET A 63 28.74 24.11 20.36
CA MET A 63 27.32 23.78 20.44
C MET A 63 27.07 22.66 21.44
N SER A 64 25.81 22.48 21.84
CA SER A 64 25.42 21.39 22.72
C SER A 64 25.62 20.03 22.05
N SER A 65 25.82 18.97 22.84
CA SER A 65 25.90 17.59 22.33
C SER A 65 24.68 17.19 21.50
N ARG A 66 23.48 17.70 21.87
CA ARG A 66 22.23 17.45 21.13
C ARG A 66 22.22 18.13 19.76
N SER A 67 22.58 19.42 19.70
CA SER A 67 22.66 20.17 18.44
C SER A 67 23.67 19.55 17.49
N ARG A 68 24.81 19.08 18.04
CA ARG A 68 25.85 18.41 17.28
C ARG A 68 25.37 17.09 16.68
N ALA A 69 24.68 16.27 17.47
CA ALA A 69 24.12 15.01 16.99
C ALA A 69 23.12 15.23 15.85
N LEU A 70 22.24 16.23 15.97
CA LEU A 70 21.28 16.60 14.91
C LEU A 70 21.98 17.07 13.64
N LEU A 71 23.04 17.88 13.74
CA LEU A 71 23.82 18.33 12.59
C LEU A 71 24.52 17.16 11.88
N ILE A 72 25.12 16.25 12.65
CA ILE A 72 25.75 15.04 12.09
C ILE A 72 24.72 14.21 11.35
N GLN A 73 23.60 13.89 12.01
CA GLN A 73 22.53 13.10 11.43
C GLN A 73 22.05 13.74 10.13
N ARG A 74 21.81 15.05 10.13
CA ARG A 74 21.34 15.79 8.96
C ARG A 74 22.32 15.76 7.77
N ILE A 75 23.61 15.98 8.00
CA ILE A 75 24.61 15.97 6.92
C ILE A 75 24.76 14.55 6.35
N VAL A 76 24.70 13.53 7.21
CA VAL A 76 24.79 12.13 6.77
C VAL A 76 23.55 11.74 5.96
N ASP A 77 22.36 12.10 6.42
CA ASP A 77 21.08 11.98 5.69
C ASP A 77 21.17 12.64 4.30
N ASP A 78 21.71 13.86 4.22
CA ASP A 78 21.90 14.58 2.96
C ASP A 78 22.93 13.90 2.03
N THR A 79 23.92 13.19 2.59
CA THR A 79 25.04 12.59 1.83
C THR A 79 24.73 11.20 1.29
N VAL A 80 24.02 10.36 2.05
CA VAL A 80 23.74 8.95 1.66
C VAL A 80 22.28 8.56 1.69
N GLY A 81 21.43 9.39 2.27
CA GLY A 81 20.01 9.14 2.43
C GLY A 81 19.15 9.95 1.47
N LEU A 82 17.96 10.32 1.94
CA LEU A 82 16.98 11.15 1.23
C LEU A 82 16.92 12.57 1.81
N GLY A 83 17.90 12.94 2.62
CA GLY A 83 18.07 14.27 3.19
C GLY A 83 16.87 14.72 4.02
N VAL A 84 16.22 15.79 3.59
CA VAL A 84 15.04 16.36 4.28
C VAL A 84 13.89 15.38 4.48
N LEU A 85 13.81 14.36 3.63
CA LEU A 85 12.69 13.42 3.60
C LEU A 85 12.86 12.26 4.58
N GLU A 86 14.08 11.91 4.97
CA GLU A 86 14.34 10.80 5.91
C GLU A 86 13.56 10.91 7.23
N PRO A 87 13.55 12.05 7.96
CA PRO A 87 12.77 12.15 9.20
C PRO A 87 11.27 12.06 8.94
N LEU A 88 10.78 12.51 7.77
CA LEU A 88 9.36 12.42 7.40
C LEU A 88 8.97 10.98 7.04
N ILE A 89 9.85 10.27 6.33
CA ILE A 89 9.70 8.85 5.99
C ILE A 89 9.84 7.96 7.23
N ALA A 90 10.62 8.36 8.24
CA ALA A 90 10.69 7.63 9.50
C ALA A 90 9.41 7.79 10.36
N ASP A 91 8.71 8.93 10.24
CA ASP A 91 7.52 9.23 11.05
C ASP A 91 6.29 8.44 10.58
N GLN A 92 5.92 7.40 11.33
CA GLN A 92 4.80 6.50 11.01
C GLN A 92 3.42 7.15 11.02
N SER A 93 3.28 8.37 11.56
CA SER A 93 2.01 9.07 11.53
C SER A 93 1.75 9.83 10.22
N ILE A 94 2.76 9.92 9.34
CA ILE A 94 2.65 10.50 8.00
C ILE A 94 2.26 9.41 6.99
N THR A 95 1.15 9.61 6.30
CA THR A 95 0.66 8.70 5.25
C THR A 95 1.09 9.12 3.85
N GLU A 96 1.31 10.42 3.63
CA GLU A 96 1.70 10.98 2.34
C GLU A 96 2.60 12.20 2.53
N ILE A 97 3.59 12.36 1.65
CA ILE A 97 4.50 13.51 1.59
C ILE A 97 4.40 14.08 0.18
N MET A 98 4.09 15.37 0.05
CA MET A 98 3.96 16.06 -1.23
C MET A 98 4.97 17.21 -1.27
N VAL A 99 5.88 17.17 -2.24
CA VAL A 99 6.88 18.19 -2.53
C VAL A 99 6.47 18.89 -3.81
N ASN A 100 6.12 20.17 -3.71
CA ASN A 100 5.73 21.01 -4.85
C ASN A 100 6.81 22.07 -5.08
N GLY A 101 8.01 21.62 -5.47
CA GLY A 101 9.19 22.48 -5.52
C GLY A 101 9.85 22.72 -4.15
N VAL A 102 10.81 23.64 -4.12
CA VAL A 102 11.73 23.82 -2.98
C VAL A 102 11.03 24.34 -1.72
N ASN A 103 10.03 25.21 -1.85
CA ASN A 103 9.43 25.92 -0.71
C ASN A 103 8.15 25.27 -0.18
N ASP A 104 7.52 24.41 -0.96
CA ASP A 104 6.18 23.91 -0.69
C ASP A 104 6.22 22.42 -0.37
N LEU A 105 6.28 22.13 0.92
CA LEU A 105 6.27 20.77 1.46
C LEU A 105 5.02 20.55 2.30
N PHE A 106 4.26 19.52 1.95
CA PHE A 106 3.04 19.12 2.65
C PHE A 106 3.14 17.67 3.11
N VAL A 107 2.48 17.36 4.22
CA VAL A 107 2.35 16.00 4.73
C VAL A 107 0.90 15.72 5.09
N GLU A 108 0.46 14.49 4.88
CA GLU A 108 -0.84 14.02 5.34
C GLU A 108 -0.67 13.28 6.67
N ARG A 109 -1.42 13.71 7.70
CA ARG A 109 -1.53 13.02 8.99
C ARG A 109 -3.00 12.80 9.32
N LYS A 110 -3.37 11.55 9.60
CA LYS A 110 -4.75 11.18 9.99
C LYS A 110 -5.82 11.72 9.03
N GLY A 111 -5.56 11.73 7.72
CA GLY A 111 -6.53 12.23 6.72
C GLY A 111 -6.53 13.74 6.52
N ARG A 112 -5.61 14.49 7.14
CA ARG A 112 -5.51 15.95 7.01
C ARG A 112 -4.17 16.35 6.44
N ILE A 113 -4.20 17.20 5.42
CA ILE A 113 -3.01 17.76 4.78
C ILE A 113 -2.57 19.00 5.57
N GLU A 114 -1.31 19.05 5.97
CA GLU A 114 -0.68 20.20 6.61
C GLU A 114 0.58 20.63 5.85
N LYS A 115 0.78 21.94 5.74
CA LYS A 115 2.02 22.50 5.20
C LYS A 115 3.07 22.52 6.31
N ILE A 116 4.25 21.96 6.04
CA ILE A 116 5.39 22.02 6.95
C ILE A 116 6.47 22.92 6.37
N PRO A 117 7.35 23.53 7.20
CA PRO A 117 8.50 24.25 6.70
C PRO A 117 9.36 23.31 5.84
N SER A 118 9.51 23.64 4.55
CA SER A 118 10.43 22.90 3.69
C SER A 118 11.86 23.13 4.16
N ALA A 119 12.64 22.05 4.14
CA ALA A 119 14.07 22.08 4.46
C ALA A 119 14.94 21.87 3.21
N PHE A 120 14.35 21.83 2.01
CA PHE A 120 15.13 21.87 0.77
C PHE A 120 15.77 23.25 0.62
N THR A 121 17.05 23.27 0.26
CA THR A 121 17.88 24.48 0.20
C THR A 121 18.04 25.02 -1.22
N SER A 122 17.84 24.17 -2.23
CA SER A 122 17.84 24.55 -3.66
C SER A 122 17.09 23.54 -4.53
N GLU A 123 16.78 23.91 -5.77
CA GLU A 123 16.25 22.97 -6.78
C GLU A 123 17.25 21.85 -7.08
N ASP A 124 18.56 22.15 -7.13
CA ASP A 124 19.60 21.15 -7.33
C ASP A 124 19.56 20.05 -6.27
N GLU A 125 19.27 20.41 -5.00
CA GLU A 125 19.12 19.42 -3.92
C GLU A 125 17.90 18.53 -4.14
N LEU A 126 16.80 19.11 -4.62
CA LEU A 126 15.59 18.37 -4.96
C LEU A 126 15.83 17.41 -6.14
N TYR A 127 16.49 17.86 -7.21
CA TYR A 127 16.91 17.01 -8.33
C TYR A 127 17.83 15.87 -7.87
N GLN A 128 18.86 16.17 -7.06
CA GLN A 128 19.73 15.14 -6.50
C GLN A 128 18.97 14.11 -5.64
N THR A 129 17.90 14.52 -4.98
CA THR A 129 17.04 13.62 -4.20
C THR A 129 16.19 12.76 -5.12
N ILE A 130 15.60 13.36 -6.16
CA ILE A 130 14.88 12.63 -7.22
C ILE A 130 15.79 11.60 -7.89
N ASP A 131 16.99 11.98 -8.32
CA ASP A 131 17.94 11.06 -8.98
C ASP A 131 18.32 9.88 -8.09
N ARG A 132 18.52 10.11 -6.78
CA ARG A 132 18.76 9.04 -5.81
C ARG A 132 17.58 8.08 -5.71
N ILE A 133 16.35 8.59 -5.70
CA ILE A 133 15.15 7.75 -5.66
C ILE A 133 15.05 6.93 -6.94
N VAL A 134 15.15 7.57 -8.11
CA VAL A 134 14.88 6.93 -9.40
C VAL A 134 16.02 5.95 -9.81
N SER A 135 17.26 6.24 -9.43
CA SER A 135 18.42 5.36 -9.69
C SER A 135 18.32 4.02 -8.96
N THR A 136 17.70 3.96 -7.77
CA THR A 136 17.49 2.69 -7.06
C THR A 136 16.55 1.72 -7.78
N VAL A 137 15.70 2.23 -8.69
CA VAL A 137 14.71 1.44 -9.44
C VAL A 137 15.10 1.21 -10.91
N ASN A 138 16.34 1.57 -11.28
CA ASN A 138 16.87 1.50 -12.64
C ASN A 138 15.96 2.16 -13.69
N ARG A 139 15.26 3.24 -13.28
CA ARG A 139 14.48 4.11 -14.16
C ARG A 139 15.26 5.41 -14.41
N ARG A 140 14.77 6.26 -15.30
CA ARG A 140 15.33 7.60 -15.56
C ARG A 140 14.22 8.63 -15.61
N VAL A 141 14.54 9.83 -15.16
CA VAL A 141 13.71 11.03 -15.29
C VAL A 141 14.58 12.09 -15.93
N ASP A 142 14.15 12.57 -17.10
CA ASP A 142 14.83 13.60 -17.86
C ASP A 142 13.80 14.33 -18.74
N GLU A 143 14.22 15.31 -19.54
CA GLU A 143 13.31 16.08 -20.39
C GLU A 143 12.57 15.22 -21.43
N SER A 144 13.10 14.05 -21.81
CA SER A 144 12.46 13.13 -22.74
C SER A 144 11.42 12.22 -22.05
N SER A 145 11.62 11.96 -20.75
CA SER A 145 10.72 11.19 -19.88
C SER A 145 10.51 11.94 -18.55
N PRO A 146 9.74 13.06 -18.57
CA PRO A 146 9.65 13.99 -17.45
C PRO A 146 8.78 13.52 -16.28
N MET A 147 8.29 12.27 -16.31
CA MET A 147 7.47 11.68 -15.27
C MET A 147 7.86 10.23 -15.01
N VAL A 148 7.86 9.81 -13.75
CA VAL A 148 8.13 8.42 -13.37
C VAL A 148 7.39 8.01 -12.11
N ASP A 149 6.99 6.74 -12.09
CA ASP A 149 6.63 6.04 -10.87
C ASP A 149 7.79 5.14 -10.42
N ALA A 150 8.11 5.21 -9.13
CA ALA A 150 9.23 4.57 -8.47
C ALA A 150 8.79 3.97 -7.13
N ARG A 151 9.67 3.15 -6.53
CA ARG A 151 9.45 2.58 -5.20
C ARG A 151 10.71 2.75 -4.37
N LEU A 152 10.56 3.28 -3.14
CA LEU A 152 11.66 3.36 -2.20
C LEU A 152 12.00 1.97 -1.65
N VAL A 153 13.17 1.85 -1.03
CA VAL A 153 13.62 0.62 -0.35
C VAL A 153 12.64 0.21 0.76
N GLY A 154 11.98 1.17 1.42
CA GLY A 154 10.94 0.92 2.42
C GLY A 154 9.60 0.45 1.85
N GLY A 155 9.46 0.42 0.52
CA GLY A 155 8.26 -0.01 -0.19
C GLY A 155 7.28 1.11 -0.52
N GLU A 156 7.51 2.34 -0.04
CA GLU A 156 6.72 3.53 -0.37
C GLU A 156 6.72 3.79 -1.87
N ARG A 157 5.58 4.21 -2.42
CA ARG A 157 5.48 4.62 -3.83
C ARG A 157 5.88 6.07 -3.96
N VAL A 158 6.62 6.36 -5.02
CA VAL A 158 7.03 7.71 -5.36
C VAL A 158 6.57 8.01 -6.77
N ASN A 159 5.80 9.08 -6.93
CA ASN A 159 5.53 9.68 -8.22
C ASN A 159 6.36 10.96 -8.34
N VAL A 160 7.03 11.15 -9.47
CA VAL A 160 7.82 12.35 -9.75
C VAL A 160 7.41 12.93 -11.10
N ILE A 161 7.31 14.26 -11.16
CA ILE A 161 7.09 15.01 -12.40
C ILE A 161 8.04 16.21 -12.40
N ILE A 162 8.80 16.40 -13.49
CA ILE A 162 9.75 17.50 -13.65
C ILE A 162 9.33 18.44 -14.81
N PRO A 163 9.93 19.64 -14.91
CA PRO A 163 9.80 20.46 -16.11
C PRO A 163 10.15 19.69 -17.40
N PRO A 164 9.48 19.99 -18.53
CA PRO A 164 8.52 21.08 -18.74
C PRO A 164 7.07 20.77 -18.30
N LEU A 165 6.76 19.57 -17.79
CA LEU A 165 5.39 19.23 -17.38
C LEU A 165 4.97 19.90 -16.07
N ALA A 166 5.91 19.98 -15.12
CA ALA A 166 5.71 20.70 -13.87
C ALA A 166 6.24 22.14 -14.00
N LEU A 167 5.35 23.08 -14.30
CA LEU A 167 5.70 24.48 -14.62
C LEU A 167 6.39 25.23 -13.48
N ASP A 168 6.03 24.89 -12.23
CA ASP A 168 6.54 25.54 -11.02
C ASP A 168 7.79 24.83 -10.44
N GLY A 169 8.43 23.97 -11.24
CA GLY A 169 9.61 23.20 -10.85
C GLY A 169 9.30 21.74 -10.53
N PRO A 170 10.31 20.95 -10.12
CA PRO A 170 10.14 19.52 -9.83
C PRO A 170 9.12 19.26 -8.73
N THR A 171 8.23 18.30 -8.97
CA THR A 171 7.25 17.84 -7.98
C THR A 171 7.40 16.36 -7.70
N MET A 172 7.10 15.97 -6.47
CA MET A 172 7.21 14.59 -6.01
C MET A 172 6.16 14.27 -4.96
N THR A 173 5.50 13.13 -5.09
CA THR A 173 4.58 12.60 -4.09
C THR A 173 5.07 11.25 -3.61
N ILE A 174 5.32 11.12 -2.30
CA ILE A 174 5.69 9.87 -1.64
C ILE A 174 4.50 9.40 -0.83
N ARG A 175 3.94 8.25 -1.21
CA ARG A 175 2.83 7.63 -0.50
C ARG A 175 3.32 6.42 0.28
N ARG A 176 3.11 6.46 1.59
CA ARG A 176 3.41 5.34 2.47
C ARG A 176 2.28 4.33 2.45
N PHE A 177 2.63 3.06 2.57
CA PHE A 177 1.67 2.03 2.98
C PHE A 177 1.57 2.05 4.50
N PRO A 178 0.47 2.49 5.09
CA PRO A 178 0.30 2.43 6.54
C PRO A 178 0.46 0.98 7.02
N GLN A 179 0.84 0.80 8.28
CA GLN A 179 0.82 -0.53 8.90
C GLN A 179 -0.54 -1.19 8.63
N PRO A 180 -0.56 -2.39 8.05
CA PRO A 180 -1.80 -3.03 7.70
C PRO A 180 -2.62 -3.30 8.96
N TYR A 181 -3.90 -2.91 8.94
CA TYR A 181 -4.81 -3.31 10.00
C TYR A 181 -4.91 -4.83 10.06
N ARG A 182 -4.75 -5.38 11.27
CA ARG A 182 -5.01 -6.78 11.57
C ARG A 182 -6.48 -6.93 11.97
N MET A 183 -6.97 -8.17 11.99
CA MET A 183 -8.39 -8.43 12.30
C MET A 183 -8.81 -7.86 13.66
N HIS A 184 -7.94 -7.95 14.69
CA HIS A 184 -8.22 -7.38 16.01
C HIS A 184 -8.31 -5.84 16.00
N ASP A 185 -7.57 -5.16 15.12
CA ASP A 185 -7.67 -3.71 15.00
C ASP A 185 -9.03 -3.29 14.41
N LEU A 186 -9.57 -4.09 13.49
CA LEU A 186 -10.90 -3.86 12.92
C LEU A 186 -12.00 -4.07 13.97
N VAL A 187 -11.83 -5.07 14.86
CA VAL A 187 -12.71 -5.27 16.01
C VAL A 187 -12.62 -4.09 16.98
N ALA A 188 -11.41 -3.63 17.30
CA ALA A 188 -11.20 -2.45 18.18
C ALA A 188 -11.79 -1.15 17.62
N LYS A 189 -11.92 -1.05 16.28
CA LYS A 189 -12.59 0.06 15.58
C LYS A 189 -14.10 -0.11 15.44
N ALA A 190 -14.68 -1.18 16.00
CA ALA A 190 -16.07 -1.56 15.85
C ALA A 190 -16.50 -1.73 14.37
N SER A 191 -15.56 -2.10 13.49
CA SER A 191 -15.87 -2.42 12.08
C SER A 191 -16.61 -3.76 11.95
N LEU A 192 -16.40 -4.68 12.89
CA LEU A 192 -17.12 -5.95 13.05
C LEU A 192 -17.03 -6.44 14.51
N PRO A 193 -17.97 -7.28 14.99
CA PRO A 193 -17.88 -7.93 16.30
C PRO A 193 -16.73 -8.94 16.40
N SER A 194 -16.23 -9.20 17.62
CA SER A 194 -15.19 -10.20 17.89
C SER A 194 -15.60 -11.61 17.46
N GLU A 195 -16.83 -12.02 17.79
CA GLU A 195 -17.39 -13.33 17.44
C GLU A 195 -17.40 -13.56 15.92
N VAL A 196 -17.64 -12.50 15.13
CA VAL A 196 -17.61 -12.56 13.66
C VAL A 196 -16.18 -12.63 13.14
N ALA A 197 -15.24 -11.96 13.79
CA ALA A 197 -13.81 -12.08 13.45
C ALA A 197 -13.29 -13.50 13.69
N GLU A 198 -13.71 -14.15 14.77
CA GLU A 198 -13.39 -15.56 15.07
C GLU A 198 -13.99 -16.52 14.05
N LEU A 199 -15.25 -16.31 13.67
CA LEU A 199 -15.91 -17.08 12.61
C LEU A 199 -15.18 -16.94 11.26
N LEU A 200 -14.80 -15.72 10.88
CA LEU A 200 -14.03 -15.48 9.65
C LEU A 200 -12.66 -16.18 9.71
N ALA A 201 -12.00 -16.21 10.87
CA ALA A 201 -10.76 -16.95 11.04
C ALA A 201 -10.96 -18.46 10.82
N ALA A 202 -12.02 -19.04 11.39
CA ALA A 202 -12.35 -20.45 11.19
C ALA A 202 -12.66 -20.76 9.71
N MET A 203 -13.41 -19.88 9.03
CA MET A 203 -13.70 -20.02 7.60
C MET A 203 -12.43 -19.90 6.74
N VAL A 204 -11.52 -18.96 7.04
CA VAL A 204 -10.25 -18.85 6.33
C VAL A 204 -9.42 -20.12 6.51
N GLN A 205 -9.31 -20.65 7.73
CA GLN A 205 -8.61 -21.90 8.02
C GLN A 205 -9.24 -23.10 7.30
N SER A 206 -10.56 -23.11 7.16
CA SER A 206 -11.34 -24.15 6.45
C SER A 206 -11.43 -23.91 4.94
N LYS A 207 -10.54 -23.09 4.37
CA LYS A 207 -10.41 -22.81 2.93
C LYS A 207 -11.72 -22.34 2.26
N PHE A 208 -12.50 -21.51 2.95
CA PHE A 208 -13.59 -20.78 2.30
C PHE A 208 -13.03 -19.73 1.35
N SER A 209 -13.44 -19.80 0.08
CA SER A 209 -13.18 -18.78 -0.92
C SER A 209 -14.11 -17.59 -0.68
N MET A 210 -13.54 -16.40 -0.52
CA MET A 210 -14.29 -15.22 -0.08
C MET A 210 -14.14 -14.04 -1.02
N LEU A 211 -15.27 -13.39 -1.28
CA LEU A 211 -15.38 -12.16 -2.07
C LEU A 211 -15.62 -10.97 -1.15
N VAL A 212 -14.67 -10.04 -1.08
CA VAL A 212 -14.86 -8.77 -0.37
C VAL A 212 -15.40 -7.72 -1.34
N SER A 213 -16.57 -7.17 -1.06
CA SER A 213 -17.21 -6.15 -1.89
C SER A 213 -17.48 -4.84 -1.16
N GLY A 214 -17.61 -3.75 -1.92
CA GLY A 214 -17.79 -2.41 -1.37
C GLY A 214 -17.50 -1.31 -2.38
N GLY A 215 -18.11 -0.14 -2.14
CA GLY A 215 -17.84 1.07 -2.90
C GLY A 215 -16.40 1.57 -2.77
N THR A 216 -16.03 2.57 -3.56
CA THR A 216 -14.74 3.27 -3.41
C THR A 216 -14.55 3.82 -2.00
N GLY A 217 -13.36 3.63 -1.43
CA GLY A 217 -13.01 4.18 -0.11
C GLY A 217 -13.68 3.49 1.10
N THR A 218 -14.36 2.36 0.90
CA THR A 218 -14.95 1.53 1.97
C THR A 218 -13.92 0.69 2.72
N GLY A 219 -12.72 0.52 2.18
CA GLY A 219 -11.63 -0.23 2.83
C GLY A 219 -11.50 -1.69 2.38
N LYS A 220 -11.92 -2.04 1.15
CA LYS A 220 -11.81 -3.40 0.58
C LYS A 220 -10.42 -4.01 0.73
N THR A 221 -9.38 -3.35 0.21
CA THR A 221 -8.00 -3.84 0.28
C THR A 221 -7.52 -3.97 1.72
N THR A 222 -7.91 -3.03 2.59
CA THR A 222 -7.59 -3.07 4.02
C THR A 222 -8.20 -4.31 4.69
N PHE A 223 -9.49 -4.59 4.43
CA PHE A 223 -10.18 -5.74 4.98
C PHE A 223 -9.63 -7.05 4.40
N LEU A 224 -9.40 -7.10 3.08
CA LEU A 224 -8.78 -8.22 2.39
C LEU A 224 -7.41 -8.54 3.01
N ASN A 225 -6.60 -7.52 3.32
CA ASN A 225 -5.32 -7.72 3.97
C ASN A 225 -5.46 -8.32 5.38
N ALA A 226 -6.38 -7.79 6.19
CA ALA A 226 -6.66 -8.32 7.53
C ALA A 226 -7.14 -9.78 7.49
N LEU A 227 -8.01 -10.10 6.52
CA LEU A 227 -8.53 -11.44 6.28
C LEU A 227 -7.45 -12.41 5.78
N SER A 228 -6.63 -11.97 4.83
CA SER A 228 -5.49 -12.75 4.30
C SER A 228 -4.45 -13.04 5.39
N GLY A 229 -4.31 -12.15 6.38
CA GLY A 229 -3.47 -12.38 7.56
C GLY A 229 -3.93 -13.52 8.48
N LEU A 230 -5.13 -14.09 8.26
CA LEU A 230 -5.65 -15.25 8.99
C LEU A 230 -5.31 -16.59 8.30
N ILE A 231 -4.70 -16.56 7.12
CA ILE A 231 -4.24 -17.76 6.42
C ILE A 231 -3.11 -18.42 7.22
N PRO A 232 -3.12 -19.75 7.43
CA PRO A 232 -2.07 -20.44 8.17
C PRO A 232 -0.65 -20.25 7.60
N ASP A 233 0.35 -20.11 8.47
CA ASP A 233 1.76 -19.85 8.11
C ASP A 233 2.42 -20.92 7.23
N HIS A 234 1.89 -22.15 7.22
CA HIS A 234 2.43 -23.26 6.43
C HIS A 234 1.95 -23.26 4.96
N GLU A 235 0.96 -22.43 4.63
CA GLU A 235 0.43 -22.32 3.28
C GLU A 235 1.27 -21.35 2.43
N ARG A 236 1.51 -21.71 1.17
CA ARG A 236 2.15 -20.84 0.17
C ARG A 236 1.10 -19.94 -0.47
N ILE A 237 1.29 -18.63 -0.33
CA ILE A 237 0.33 -17.63 -0.78
C ILE A 237 0.92 -16.84 -1.94
N ILE A 238 0.15 -16.67 -3.01
CA ILE A 238 0.50 -15.78 -4.12
C ILE A 238 -0.47 -14.60 -4.13
N THR A 239 0.05 -13.39 -3.96
CA THR A 239 -0.74 -12.16 -4.11
C THR A 239 -0.55 -11.59 -5.50
N ILE A 240 -1.63 -11.10 -6.12
CA ILE A 240 -1.61 -10.53 -7.47
C ILE A 240 -2.38 -9.21 -7.43
N GLU A 241 -1.71 -8.11 -7.75
CA GLU A 241 -2.28 -6.77 -7.65
C GLU A 241 -1.85 -5.90 -8.83
N ASP A 242 -2.67 -4.93 -9.24
CA ASP A 242 -2.19 -3.88 -10.17
C ASP A 242 -1.01 -3.10 -9.61
N SER A 243 -1.01 -3.00 -8.29
CA SER A 243 -0.17 -2.12 -7.54
C SER A 243 -0.08 -2.76 -6.18
N ALA A 244 1.08 -3.31 -5.79
CA ALA A 244 1.14 -4.14 -4.59
C ALA A 244 0.85 -3.33 -3.31
N GLU A 245 -0.33 -3.52 -2.70
CA GLU A 245 -0.78 -2.89 -1.45
C GLU A 245 -0.86 -3.91 -0.31
N LEU A 246 -1.07 -5.19 -0.62
CA LEU A 246 -1.15 -6.25 0.37
C LEU A 246 0.22 -6.49 1.04
N SER A 247 0.17 -6.61 2.36
CA SER A 247 1.28 -6.84 3.27
C SER A 247 0.91 -7.96 4.24
N LEU A 248 1.04 -9.18 3.74
CA LEU A 248 0.78 -10.42 4.48
C LEU A 248 1.92 -10.67 5.47
N GLN A 249 1.57 -11.27 6.61
CA GLN A 249 2.52 -11.51 7.71
C GLN A 249 3.17 -12.90 7.64
N GLN A 250 2.61 -13.79 6.81
CA GLN A 250 3.08 -15.15 6.63
C GLN A 250 4.45 -15.17 5.97
N SER A 251 5.23 -16.21 6.29
CA SER A 251 6.60 -16.36 5.79
C SER A 251 6.67 -16.72 4.29
N HIS A 252 5.70 -17.47 3.78
CA HIS A 252 5.76 -18.07 2.45
C HIS A 252 4.86 -17.34 1.43
N VAL A 253 5.10 -16.04 1.24
CA VAL A 253 4.32 -15.18 0.36
C VAL A 253 5.12 -14.80 -0.89
N VAL A 254 4.53 -14.98 -2.07
CA VAL A 254 5.06 -14.43 -3.32
C VAL A 254 4.15 -13.31 -3.80
N ARG A 255 4.72 -12.11 -3.97
CA ARG A 255 3.99 -10.91 -4.38
C ARG A 255 4.22 -10.68 -5.87
N LEU A 256 3.14 -10.66 -6.63
CA LEU A 256 3.12 -10.36 -8.05
C LEU A 256 2.39 -9.04 -8.29
N GLU A 257 2.97 -8.21 -9.15
CA GLU A 257 2.45 -6.88 -9.49
C GLU A 257 2.31 -6.78 -11.00
N SER A 258 1.16 -6.31 -11.48
CA SER A 258 0.95 -6.06 -12.91
C SER A 258 1.89 -4.95 -13.39
N ARG A 259 2.16 -4.91 -14.69
CA ARG A 259 3.03 -3.91 -15.29
C ARG A 259 2.34 -3.34 -16.53
N PRO A 260 2.06 -2.02 -16.58
CA PRO A 260 1.56 -1.41 -17.79
C PRO A 260 2.60 -1.48 -18.91
N ALA A 261 2.16 -1.34 -20.15
CA ALA A 261 3.06 -1.18 -21.29
C ALA A 261 4.00 0.02 -21.10
N ASN A 262 5.21 -0.06 -21.63
CA ASN A 262 6.11 1.10 -21.70
C ASN A 262 5.58 2.15 -22.70
N SER A 263 6.28 3.28 -22.83
CA SER A 263 5.91 4.36 -23.78
C SER A 263 5.84 3.92 -25.25
N GLU A 264 6.45 2.78 -25.61
CA GLU A 264 6.38 2.16 -26.94
C GLU A 264 5.25 1.12 -27.07
N GLY A 265 4.39 0.96 -26.05
CA GLY A 265 3.30 -0.02 -26.05
C GLY A 265 3.75 -1.48 -25.84
N LYS A 266 4.97 -1.72 -25.36
CA LYS A 266 5.55 -3.05 -25.17
C LYS A 266 5.70 -3.43 -23.70
N GLY A 267 5.72 -4.74 -23.45
CA GLY A 267 6.07 -5.30 -22.14
C GLY A 267 4.97 -5.21 -21.09
N GLU A 268 3.71 -5.03 -21.50
CA GLU A 268 2.57 -5.17 -20.60
C GLU A 268 2.54 -6.58 -19.98
N VAL A 269 2.23 -6.64 -18.69
CA VAL A 269 1.95 -7.88 -17.95
C VAL A 269 0.68 -7.62 -17.15
N THR A 270 -0.41 -8.27 -17.53
CA THR A 270 -1.73 -8.05 -16.93
C THR A 270 -1.91 -8.90 -15.67
N ILE A 271 -2.92 -8.58 -14.84
CA ILE A 271 -3.32 -9.46 -13.72
C ILE A 271 -3.65 -10.86 -14.24
N ARG A 272 -4.28 -10.96 -15.42
CA ARG A 272 -4.64 -12.24 -16.05
C ARG A 272 -3.41 -13.10 -16.34
N ASP A 273 -2.36 -12.51 -16.88
CA ASP A 273 -1.09 -13.21 -17.14
C ASP A 273 -0.48 -13.75 -15.84
N LEU A 274 -0.54 -12.94 -14.78
CA LEU A 274 -0.03 -13.32 -13.46
C LEU A 274 -0.86 -14.43 -12.82
N VAL A 275 -2.19 -14.40 -12.93
CA VAL A 275 -3.09 -15.46 -12.44
C VAL A 275 -2.74 -16.77 -13.14
N ARG A 276 -2.64 -16.79 -14.47
CA ARG A 276 -2.25 -18.00 -15.21
C ARG A 276 -0.87 -18.51 -14.83
N ASN A 277 0.10 -17.61 -14.69
CA ASN A 277 1.46 -17.98 -14.29
C ASN A 277 1.51 -18.54 -12.87
N SER A 278 0.70 -17.98 -11.95
CA SER A 278 0.64 -18.39 -10.55
C SER A 278 0.25 -19.87 -10.38
N LEU A 279 -0.58 -20.42 -11.26
CA LEU A 279 -0.98 -21.83 -11.23
C LEU A 279 0.20 -22.80 -11.38
N ARG A 280 1.32 -22.34 -11.96
CA ARG A 280 2.56 -23.12 -12.11
C ARG A 280 3.50 -22.99 -10.93
N MET A 281 3.17 -22.13 -9.97
CA MET A 281 4.02 -21.81 -8.83
C MET A 281 3.66 -22.62 -7.57
N ARG A 282 2.79 -23.63 -7.72
CA ARG A 282 2.25 -24.49 -6.65
C ARG A 282 1.71 -23.67 -5.45
N PRO A 283 0.78 -22.72 -5.66
CA PRO A 283 0.17 -22.01 -4.55
C PRO A 283 -0.78 -22.92 -3.77
N ASP A 284 -0.86 -22.72 -2.46
CA ASP A 284 -2.00 -23.20 -1.66
C ASP A 284 -3.16 -22.20 -1.73
N ARG A 285 -2.85 -20.89 -1.87
CA ARG A 285 -3.82 -19.79 -1.96
C ARG A 285 -3.41 -18.80 -3.04
N ILE A 286 -4.42 -18.28 -3.75
CA ILE A 286 -4.27 -17.13 -4.64
C ILE A 286 -5.10 -15.98 -4.07
N VAL A 287 -4.48 -14.82 -3.90
CA VAL A 287 -5.15 -13.60 -3.44
C VAL A 287 -5.06 -12.57 -4.55
N VAL A 288 -6.19 -12.23 -5.17
CA VAL A 288 -6.25 -11.19 -6.20
C VAL A 288 -6.73 -9.90 -5.54
N GLY A 289 -5.93 -8.84 -5.57
CA GLY A 289 -6.23 -7.59 -4.85
C GLY A 289 -7.58 -7.00 -5.25
N GLU A 290 -7.86 -6.92 -6.54
CA GLU A 290 -9.17 -6.54 -7.09
C GLU A 290 -9.32 -7.12 -8.50
N VAL A 291 -10.50 -7.66 -8.82
CA VAL A 291 -10.85 -8.05 -10.18
C VAL A 291 -11.64 -6.95 -10.89
N ARG A 292 -11.27 -6.68 -12.14
CA ARG A 292 -11.74 -5.59 -12.98
C ARG A 292 -12.03 -6.00 -14.43
N GLY A 293 -11.68 -7.21 -14.84
CA GLY A 293 -11.88 -7.71 -16.21
C GLY A 293 -11.85 -9.23 -16.33
N GLY A 294 -11.41 -9.70 -17.50
CA GLY A 294 -11.45 -11.11 -17.90
C GLY A 294 -10.61 -12.06 -17.03
N GLU A 295 -9.65 -11.55 -16.25
CA GLU A 295 -8.92 -12.33 -15.24
C GLU A 295 -9.84 -12.97 -14.19
N THR A 296 -11.06 -12.43 -14.03
CA THR A 296 -12.09 -13.00 -13.16
C THR A 296 -12.37 -14.46 -13.51
N MET A 297 -12.43 -14.79 -14.80
CA MET A 297 -12.69 -16.17 -15.23
C MET A 297 -11.53 -17.10 -14.88
N ASP A 298 -10.29 -16.69 -15.15
CA ASP A 298 -9.10 -17.49 -14.82
C ASP A 298 -8.98 -17.68 -13.29
N MET A 299 -9.34 -16.67 -12.50
CA MET A 299 -9.39 -16.76 -11.02
C MET A 299 -10.47 -17.73 -10.54
N LEU A 300 -11.69 -17.66 -11.09
CA LEU A 300 -12.77 -18.59 -10.75
C LEU A 300 -12.40 -20.05 -11.11
N GLN A 301 -11.76 -20.25 -12.25
CA GLN A 301 -11.24 -21.57 -12.62
C GLN A 301 -10.18 -22.05 -11.63
N ALA A 302 -9.26 -21.18 -11.19
CA ALA A 302 -8.25 -21.53 -10.19
C ALA A 302 -8.89 -21.99 -8.87
N MET A 303 -9.89 -21.25 -8.39
CA MET A 303 -10.68 -21.59 -7.19
C MET A 303 -11.32 -22.98 -7.30
N ASN A 304 -11.88 -23.30 -8.47
CA ASN A 304 -12.53 -24.59 -8.71
C ASN A 304 -11.56 -25.76 -9.00
N THR A 305 -10.27 -25.47 -9.22
CA THR A 305 -9.26 -26.47 -9.65
C THR A 305 -8.10 -26.62 -8.66
N GLY A 306 -8.42 -26.67 -7.37
CA GLY A 306 -7.47 -27.03 -6.31
C GLY A 306 -6.80 -25.86 -5.60
N HIS A 307 -7.25 -24.62 -5.84
CA HIS A 307 -6.79 -23.42 -5.12
C HIS A 307 -7.94 -22.82 -4.30
N GLU A 308 -8.61 -23.70 -3.54
CA GLU A 308 -9.68 -23.34 -2.62
C GLU A 308 -9.20 -22.34 -1.57
N GLY A 309 -10.13 -21.56 -1.02
CA GLY A 309 -9.78 -20.58 0.01
C GLY A 309 -9.14 -19.31 -0.55
N SER A 310 -9.19 -19.12 -1.87
CA SER A 310 -8.71 -17.91 -2.53
C SER A 310 -9.56 -16.71 -2.14
N LEU A 311 -8.93 -15.53 -2.09
CA LEU A 311 -9.56 -14.31 -1.62
C LEU A 311 -9.46 -13.23 -2.70
N THR A 312 -10.52 -12.43 -2.87
CA THR A 312 -10.50 -11.36 -3.86
C THR A 312 -11.39 -10.19 -3.46
N THR A 313 -11.25 -9.06 -4.16
CA THR A 313 -12.19 -7.94 -4.01
C THR A 313 -12.85 -7.54 -5.33
N VAL A 314 -14.07 -7.01 -5.22
CA VAL A 314 -14.80 -6.43 -6.36
C VAL A 314 -15.60 -5.21 -5.93
N HIS A 315 -15.68 -4.20 -6.79
CA HIS A 315 -16.54 -3.05 -6.54
C HIS A 315 -18.03 -3.39 -6.81
N ALA A 316 -18.85 -3.44 -5.76
CA ALA A 316 -20.30 -3.52 -5.86
C ALA A 316 -21.02 -2.90 -4.65
N ASN A 317 -22.33 -2.68 -4.81
CA ASN A 317 -23.18 -1.99 -3.83
C ASN A 317 -23.96 -2.94 -2.90
N SER A 318 -23.93 -4.24 -3.19
CA SER A 318 -24.55 -5.30 -2.39
C SER A 318 -23.89 -6.64 -2.70
N ALA A 319 -24.09 -7.64 -1.82
CA ALA A 319 -23.57 -8.99 -2.03
C ALA A 319 -24.12 -9.63 -3.32
N GLN A 320 -25.42 -9.52 -3.56
CA GLN A 320 -26.05 -9.98 -4.81
C GLN A 320 -25.46 -9.28 -6.05
N ALA A 321 -25.27 -7.96 -5.98
CA ALA A 321 -24.68 -7.21 -7.08
C ALA A 321 -23.21 -7.56 -7.29
N ALA A 322 -22.49 -8.00 -6.25
CA ALA A 322 -21.11 -8.46 -6.37
C ALA A 322 -21.02 -9.74 -7.21
N LEU A 323 -21.93 -10.70 -7.01
CA LEU A 323 -21.99 -11.93 -7.82
C LEU A 323 -22.32 -11.61 -9.28
N GLY A 324 -23.33 -10.77 -9.54
CA GLY A 324 -23.65 -10.31 -10.90
C GLY A 324 -22.50 -9.51 -11.54
N ARG A 325 -21.72 -8.77 -10.74
CA ARG A 325 -20.53 -8.07 -11.22
C ARG A 325 -19.43 -9.06 -11.63
N LEU A 326 -19.18 -10.11 -10.84
CA LEU A 326 -18.25 -11.17 -11.24
C LEU A 326 -18.69 -11.83 -12.55
N GLU A 327 -19.98 -12.11 -12.73
CA GLU A 327 -20.51 -12.67 -13.98
C GLU A 327 -20.16 -11.78 -15.19
N THR A 328 -20.40 -10.47 -15.05
CA THR A 328 -20.09 -9.47 -16.09
C THR A 328 -18.59 -9.39 -16.38
N LEU A 329 -17.74 -9.44 -15.35
CA LEU A 329 -16.29 -9.35 -15.53
C LEU A 329 -15.74 -10.64 -16.16
N ALA A 330 -16.25 -11.79 -15.74
CA ALA A 330 -15.90 -13.10 -16.27
C ALA A 330 -16.30 -13.25 -17.74
N SER A 331 -17.40 -12.63 -18.18
CA SER A 331 -17.79 -12.61 -19.60
C SER A 331 -16.88 -11.76 -20.49
N MET A 332 -15.97 -10.94 -19.92
CA MET A 332 -14.96 -10.20 -20.67
C MET A 332 -13.69 -11.04 -20.96
N SER A 333 -13.66 -12.31 -20.55
CA SER A 333 -12.57 -13.22 -20.89
C SER A 333 -12.60 -13.60 -22.38
N ASP A 334 -11.47 -14.02 -22.95
CA ASP A 334 -11.43 -14.47 -24.37
C ASP A 334 -12.21 -15.77 -24.62
N LEU A 335 -12.69 -16.43 -23.56
CA LEU A 335 -13.52 -17.62 -23.66
C LEU A 335 -14.99 -17.19 -23.77
N GLU A 336 -15.58 -17.41 -24.94
CA GLU A 336 -17.03 -17.25 -25.13
C GLU A 336 -17.75 -18.40 -24.44
N LEU A 337 -18.09 -18.21 -23.16
CA LEU A 337 -18.88 -19.15 -22.37
C LEU A 337 -20.33 -18.66 -22.24
N PRO A 338 -21.33 -19.56 -22.33
CA PRO A 338 -22.71 -19.22 -22.01
C PRO A 338 -22.81 -18.67 -20.58
N VAL A 339 -23.67 -17.68 -20.37
CA VAL A 339 -23.88 -17.03 -19.05
C VAL A 339 -24.17 -18.05 -17.95
N ASP A 340 -24.97 -19.08 -18.25
CA ASP A 340 -25.26 -20.14 -17.27
C ASP A 340 -24.02 -20.93 -16.85
N THR A 341 -23.03 -21.09 -17.74
CA THR A 341 -21.75 -21.73 -17.38
C THR A 341 -20.91 -20.82 -16.49
N ILE A 342 -20.91 -19.51 -16.75
CA ILE A 342 -20.22 -18.53 -15.89
C ILE A 342 -20.85 -18.52 -14.49
N ARG A 343 -22.19 -18.54 -14.43
CA ARG A 343 -22.95 -18.64 -13.19
C ARG A 343 -22.60 -19.88 -12.40
N ASP A 344 -22.55 -21.04 -13.07
CA ASP A 344 -22.13 -22.30 -12.46
C ASP A 344 -20.71 -22.21 -11.86
N GLN A 345 -19.77 -21.57 -12.56
CA GLN A 345 -18.41 -21.35 -12.05
C GLN A 345 -18.40 -20.49 -10.80
N ILE A 346 -19.21 -19.43 -10.75
CA ILE A 346 -19.32 -18.53 -9.60
C ILE A 346 -19.96 -19.23 -8.39
N ASN A 347 -21.08 -19.93 -8.59
CA ASN A 347 -21.75 -20.71 -7.53
C ASN A 347 -20.83 -21.76 -6.91
N SER A 348 -19.93 -22.35 -7.72
CA SER A 348 -18.97 -23.35 -7.23
C SER A 348 -17.75 -22.73 -6.54
N ALA A 349 -17.32 -21.55 -6.98
CA ALA A 349 -16.05 -20.97 -6.56
C ALA A 349 -16.15 -20.08 -5.32
N ILE A 350 -17.27 -19.39 -5.11
CA ILE A 350 -17.43 -18.39 -4.05
C ILE A 350 -18.30 -18.96 -2.92
N ASP A 351 -17.72 -19.12 -1.73
CA ASP A 351 -18.48 -19.58 -0.57
C ASP A 351 -19.15 -18.42 0.17
N VAL A 352 -18.46 -17.28 0.31
CA VAL A 352 -18.89 -16.16 1.17
C VAL A 352 -18.66 -14.82 0.49
N VAL A 353 -19.64 -13.92 0.60
CA VAL A 353 -19.53 -12.52 0.19
C VAL A 353 -19.57 -11.61 1.42
N ILE A 354 -18.53 -10.79 1.57
CA ILE A 354 -18.38 -9.83 2.65
C ILE A 354 -18.61 -8.43 2.08
N GLN A 355 -19.73 -7.81 2.41
CA GLN A 355 -20.07 -6.47 1.95
C GLN A 355 -19.62 -5.42 2.97
N LEU A 356 -18.74 -4.52 2.54
CA LEU A 356 -18.32 -3.36 3.31
C LEU A 356 -19.17 -2.14 2.97
N GLU A 357 -19.31 -1.25 3.95
CA GLU A 357 -19.85 0.09 3.75
C GLU A 357 -19.02 1.14 4.47
N ARG A 358 -19.14 2.38 3.99
CA ARG A 358 -18.73 3.59 4.69
C ARG A 358 -19.99 4.38 4.97
N ASP A 359 -20.31 4.59 6.24
CA ASP A 359 -21.51 5.34 6.60
C ASP A 359 -21.31 6.86 6.43
N SER A 360 -22.38 7.62 6.66
CA SER A 360 -22.38 9.09 6.57
C SER A 360 -21.45 9.76 7.59
N SER A 361 -21.15 9.07 8.69
CA SER A 361 -20.19 9.53 9.71
C SER A 361 -18.74 9.24 9.31
N GLY A 362 -18.53 8.55 8.18
CA GLY A 362 -17.23 8.18 7.65
C GLY A 362 -16.64 6.89 8.22
N ILE A 363 -17.38 6.19 9.10
CA ILE A 363 -16.95 4.94 9.72
C ILE A 363 -17.08 3.82 8.68
N ARG A 364 -16.01 3.03 8.57
CA ARG A 364 -15.94 1.84 7.72
C ARG A 364 -16.30 0.60 8.54
N ARG A 365 -17.23 -0.21 8.04
CA ARG A 365 -17.72 -1.41 8.74
C ARG A 365 -18.13 -2.50 7.76
N VAL A 366 -18.24 -3.72 8.26
CA VAL A 366 -18.86 -4.83 7.53
C VAL A 366 -20.38 -4.67 7.62
N LYS A 367 -21.02 -4.37 6.49
CA LYS A 367 -22.47 -4.19 6.40
C LYS A 367 -23.20 -5.51 6.50
N GLN A 368 -22.71 -6.53 5.81
CA GLN A 368 -23.27 -7.87 5.84
C GLN A 368 -22.25 -8.91 5.39
N ILE A 369 -22.41 -10.13 5.88
CA ILE A 369 -21.72 -11.33 5.43
C ILE A 369 -22.81 -12.30 4.99
N GLU A 370 -22.73 -12.78 3.76
CA GLU A 370 -23.69 -13.73 3.21
C GLU A 370 -22.95 -14.94 2.64
N ALA A 371 -23.45 -16.14 2.93
CA ALA A 371 -23.01 -17.36 2.29
C ALA A 371 -23.71 -17.51 0.93
N VAL A 372 -22.98 -17.95 -0.09
CA VAL A 372 -23.59 -18.40 -1.34
C VAL A 372 -24.12 -19.81 -1.11
N VAL A 373 -25.42 -20.01 -1.31
CA VAL A 373 -26.10 -21.30 -1.08
C VAL A 373 -26.75 -21.86 -2.33
N SER A 374 -26.72 -21.11 -3.44
CA SER A 374 -27.16 -21.59 -4.75
C SER A 374 -26.20 -22.61 -5.32
N GLU A 375 -26.78 -23.63 -5.97
CA GLU A 375 -26.03 -24.71 -6.61
C GLU A 375 -25.93 -24.50 -8.13
N ARG A 376 -25.35 -25.49 -8.80
CA ARG A 376 -25.23 -25.53 -10.26
C ARG A 376 -26.62 -25.44 -10.91
N ARG A 377 -26.75 -24.63 -11.97
CA ARG A 377 -27.97 -24.33 -12.73
C ARG A 377 -29.03 -23.51 -11.98
N GLU A 378 -28.70 -22.96 -10.83
CA GLU A 378 -29.58 -22.06 -10.09
C GLU A 378 -29.18 -20.59 -10.27
N GLY A 379 -30.14 -19.69 -10.09
CA GLY A 379 -29.83 -18.27 -9.89
C GLY A 379 -29.05 -18.06 -8.59
N TYR A 380 -28.33 -16.94 -8.46
CA TYR A 380 -27.61 -16.63 -7.23
C TYR A 380 -28.57 -16.52 -6.04
N VAL A 381 -28.38 -17.38 -5.04
CA VAL A 381 -29.09 -17.36 -3.76
C VAL A 381 -28.06 -17.24 -2.65
N THR A 382 -28.28 -16.29 -1.76
CA THR A 382 -27.43 -16.07 -0.60
C THR A 382 -28.22 -16.20 0.70
N ALA A 383 -27.55 -16.64 1.75
CA ALA A 383 -28.10 -16.73 3.10
C ALA A 383 -27.27 -15.85 4.06
N PRO A 384 -27.92 -14.99 4.87
CA PRO A 384 -27.19 -14.09 5.75
C PRO A 384 -26.50 -14.86 6.88
N ILE A 385 -25.24 -14.51 7.16
CA ILE A 385 -24.48 -14.94 8.34
C ILE A 385 -24.48 -13.79 9.37
N MET A 386 -24.28 -12.56 8.89
CA MET A 386 -24.30 -11.37 9.72
C MET A 386 -24.84 -10.18 8.93
N ARG A 387 -25.58 -9.28 9.60
CA ARG A 387 -26.00 -7.99 9.06
C ARG A 387 -25.88 -6.89 10.09
N TYR A 388 -25.38 -5.73 9.68
CA TYR A 388 -25.46 -4.50 10.44
C TYR A 388 -26.81 -3.81 10.19
N GLU A 389 -27.60 -3.65 11.25
CA GLU A 389 -28.90 -2.99 11.24
C GLU A 389 -28.72 -1.55 11.76
N LYS A 390 -28.94 -0.56 10.88
CA LYS A 390 -28.87 0.86 11.25
C LYS A 390 -30.03 1.20 12.19
N ALA A 391 -29.73 1.81 13.32
CA ALA A 391 -30.76 2.35 14.21
C ALA A 391 -31.32 3.66 13.64
N THR A 392 -32.61 3.93 13.86
CA THR A 392 -33.26 5.19 13.49
C THR A 392 -32.70 6.38 14.29
N LYS A 393 -32.19 6.12 15.50
CA LYS A 393 -31.44 7.04 16.35
C LYS A 393 -30.40 6.24 17.15
N GLY A 394 -29.16 6.73 17.24
CA GLY A 394 -28.06 6.06 17.96
C GLY A 394 -27.22 5.14 17.07
N ASP A 395 -26.36 4.36 17.70
CA ASP A 395 -25.52 3.37 17.02
C ASP A 395 -26.37 2.17 16.57
N GLY A 396 -26.10 1.67 15.36
CA GLY A 396 -26.73 0.43 14.88
C GLY A 396 -26.14 -0.80 15.56
N ASN A 397 -26.78 -1.95 15.33
CA ASN A 397 -26.36 -3.21 15.93
C ASN A 397 -25.98 -4.24 14.86
N PHE A 398 -25.08 -5.15 15.20
CA PHE A 398 -24.79 -6.33 14.40
C PHE A 398 -25.72 -7.46 14.82
N ARG A 399 -26.47 -7.99 13.85
CA ARG A 399 -27.31 -9.17 14.02
C ARG A 399 -26.61 -10.37 13.37
N LEU A 400 -26.37 -11.40 14.17
CA LEU A 400 -25.91 -12.70 13.68
C LEU A 400 -27.12 -13.59 13.36
N PHE A 401 -26.95 -14.44 12.37
CA PHE A 401 -27.95 -15.41 11.92
C PHE A 401 -27.43 -16.82 12.15
N GLU A 402 -28.33 -17.80 12.15
CA GLU A 402 -27.94 -19.21 12.17
C GLU A 402 -27.14 -19.55 10.91
N LEU A 403 -26.06 -20.31 11.08
CA LEU A 403 -25.17 -20.66 9.97
C LEU A 403 -25.90 -21.59 8.98
N PRO A 404 -25.89 -21.27 7.68
CA PRO A 404 -26.44 -22.16 6.66
C PRO A 404 -25.76 -23.54 6.71
N GLN A 405 -26.51 -24.60 6.42
CA GLN A 405 -26.00 -25.98 6.50
C GLN A 405 -24.72 -26.20 5.69
N ALA A 406 -24.62 -25.59 4.49
CA ALA A 406 -23.43 -25.65 3.65
C ALA A 406 -22.18 -25.10 4.36
N VAL A 407 -22.33 -23.98 5.08
CA VAL A 407 -21.25 -23.36 5.86
C VAL A 407 -20.89 -24.24 7.06
N SER A 408 -21.89 -24.66 7.82
CA SER A 408 -21.67 -25.51 9.00
C SER A 408 -21.00 -26.84 8.65
N SER A 409 -21.31 -27.41 7.48
CA SER A 409 -20.73 -28.68 7.02
C SER A 409 -19.27 -28.55 6.62
N LYS A 410 -18.84 -27.40 6.08
CA LYS A 410 -17.45 -27.15 5.67
C LYS A 410 -16.56 -26.66 6.82
N LEU A 411 -17.15 -26.16 7.90
CA LEU A 411 -16.44 -25.78 9.14
C LEU A 411 -16.12 -26.97 10.06
N ASN A 412 -16.85 -28.08 9.91
CA ASN A 412 -16.63 -29.34 10.64
C ASN A 412 -15.70 -30.27 9.86
#